data_AF-A0A7X7V3S4-F1
#
_entry.id   AF-A0A7X7V3S4-F1
#
_cell.length_a   1.000
_cell.length_b   1.000
_cell.length_c   1.000
_cell.angle_alpha   90.00
_cell.angle_beta   90.00
_cell.angle_gamma   90.00
#
_symmetry.space_group_name_H-M   'P 1'
#
loop_
_entity.id
_entity.type
_entity.pdbx_description
1 polymer ?
#
loop_
_entity_poly.entity_id
_entity_poly.type
_entity_poly.pdbx_seq_one_letter_code
_entity_poly.pdbx_strand_id
1 'polypeptide(L)'
;MRKLGISIYPEKDSKERIYQYLKDAKDFGASRIFSCLLSVTKDPAEIKKDFTEMNAYAHSLDFEVVLDVSPAVFNKLGISYNDLTFF
;
A
#
# COMPACT_ATOMS: atom_id res chain seq x y z
N MET A 1 -8.51 21.61 -1.07
CA MET A 1 -7.27 21.95 -0.31
C MET A 1 -6.12 21.11 -0.84
N ARG A 2 -4.88 21.60 -0.76
CA ARG A 2 -3.68 20.86 -1.22
C ARG A 2 -3.35 19.76 -0.18
N LYS A 3 -2.95 18.57 -0.65
CA LYS A 3 -2.49 17.45 0.19
C LYS A 3 -1.03 17.15 -0.13
N LEU A 4 -0.19 17.04 0.90
CA LEU A 4 1.16 16.47 0.75
C LEU A 4 1.05 14.94 0.74
N GLY A 5 1.68 14.31 -0.24
CA GLY A 5 1.71 12.87 -0.38
C GLY A 5 3.12 12.31 -0.42
N ILE A 6 3.25 11.03 -0.08
CA ILE A 6 4.49 10.25 -0.11
C ILE A 6 4.29 8.97 -0.93
N SER A 7 5.38 8.38 -1.40
CA SER A 7 5.35 7.11 -2.12
C SER A 7 6.08 6.03 -1.33
N ILE A 8 5.50 4.83 -1.26
CA ILE A 8 6.12 3.66 -0.61
C ILE A 8 6.16 2.47 -1.58
N TYR A 9 7.23 1.69 -1.49
CA TYR A 9 7.44 0.46 -2.26
C TYR A 9 7.81 -0.66 -1.26
N PRO A 10 6.81 -1.40 -0.74
CA PRO A 10 7.01 -2.36 0.35
C PRO A 10 8.06 -3.44 0.08
N GLU A 11 8.32 -3.74 -1.19
CA GLU A 11 9.33 -4.69 -1.64
C GLU A 11 10.77 -4.16 -1.58
N LYS A 12 10.96 -2.87 -1.28
CA LYS A 12 12.27 -2.19 -1.28
C LYS A 12 12.82 -1.89 0.11
N ASP A 13 12.05 -2.10 1.17
CA ASP A 13 12.48 -1.82 2.54
C ASP A 13 11.83 -2.76 3.55
N SER A 14 12.31 -2.73 4.81
CA SER A 14 11.68 -3.51 5.88
C SER A 14 10.37 -2.86 6.35
N LYS A 15 9.47 -3.69 6.88
CA LYS A 15 8.18 -3.24 7.42
C LYS A 15 8.36 -2.20 8.51
N GLU A 16 9.33 -2.39 9.40
CA GLU A 16 9.62 -1.50 10.53
C GLU A 16 10.07 -0.12 10.04
N ARG A 17 10.94 -0.08 9.02
CA ARG A 17 11.42 1.17 8.43
C ARG A 17 10.31 1.92 7.70
N ILE A 18 9.45 1.20 6.98
CA ILE A 18 8.27 1.79 6.34
C ILE A 18 7.34 2.38 7.41
N TYR A 19 7.09 1.66 8.50
CA TYR A 19 6.16 2.13 9.53
C TYR A 19 6.70 3.39 10.22
N GLN A 20 7.99 3.41 10.53
CA GLN A 20 8.63 4.62 11.06
C GLN A 20 8.53 5.77 10.06
N TYR A 21 8.79 5.53 8.78
CA TYR A 21 8.68 6.55 7.73
C TYR A 21 7.26 7.13 7.60
N LEU A 22 6.23 6.28 7.67
CA LEU A 22 4.84 6.73 7.62
C LEU A 22 4.49 7.61 8.82
N LYS A 23 4.97 7.25 10.01
CA LYS A 23 4.78 8.06 11.22
C LYS A 23 5.47 9.42 11.09
N ASP A 24 6.74 9.43 10.71
CA ASP A 24 7.50 10.68 10.54
C ASP A 24 6.84 11.57 9.48
N ALA A 25 6.43 11.01 8.34
CA ALA A 25 5.74 11.74 7.30
C ALA A 25 4.41 12.34 7.78
N LYS A 26 3.68 11.63 8.64
CA LYS A 26 2.46 12.14 9.26
C LYS A 26 2.76 13.33 10.16
N ASP A 27 3.80 13.24 10.98
CA ASP A 27 4.25 14.33 11.85
C ASP A 27 4.68 15.58 11.04
N PHE A 28 5.18 15.38 9.81
CA PHE A 28 5.47 16.46 8.85
C PHE A 28 4.24 16.94 8.03
N GLY A 29 3.04 16.41 8.29
CA GLY A 29 1.79 16.86 7.67
C GLY A 29 1.43 16.18 6.34
N ALA A 30 2.08 15.06 5.99
CA ALA A 30 1.62 14.23 4.90
C ALA A 30 0.26 13.58 5.23
N SER A 31 -0.58 13.41 4.20
CA SER A 31 -1.95 12.89 4.37
C SER A 31 -2.37 11.93 3.25
N ARG A 32 -1.51 11.69 2.26
CA ARG A 32 -1.76 10.75 1.17
C ARG A 32 -0.55 9.84 0.94
N ILE A 33 -0.81 8.57 0.66
CA ILE A 33 0.20 7.58 0.26
C ILE A 33 -0.12 7.12 -1.16
N PHE A 34 0.90 7.06 -1.98
CA PHE A 34 0.92 6.29 -3.22
C PHE A 34 1.75 5.02 -3.00
N SER A 35 1.22 3.86 -3.36
CA SER A 35 1.95 2.59 -3.33
C SER A 35 1.73 1.84 -4.62
N CYS A 36 2.70 1.03 -5.04
CA CYS A 36 2.61 0.28 -6.28
C CYS A 36 2.79 -1.21 -6.03
N LEU A 37 1.89 -2.02 -6.59
CA LEU A 37 1.97 -3.48 -6.60
C LEU A 37 2.61 -3.93 -7.92
N LEU A 38 3.93 -3.71 -8.05
CA LEU A 38 4.67 -3.96 -9.29
C LEU A 38 5.10 -5.42 -9.47
N SER A 39 5.42 -6.12 -8.37
CA SER A 39 6.03 -7.44 -8.46
C SER A 39 5.53 -8.37 -7.37
N VAL A 40 4.74 -9.35 -7.81
CA VAL A 40 4.28 -10.47 -6.99
C VAL A 40 5.12 -11.69 -7.36
N THR A 41 6.22 -11.87 -6.64
CA THR A 41 6.98 -13.14 -6.61
C THR A 41 6.52 -14.06 -5.49
N LYS A 42 5.81 -13.50 -4.50
CA LYS A 42 5.23 -14.22 -3.36
C LYS A 42 3.87 -14.83 -3.71
N ASP A 43 3.40 -15.72 -2.83
CA ASP A 43 2.06 -16.29 -2.89
C ASP A 43 0.98 -15.20 -2.70
N PRO A 44 -0.16 -15.25 -3.44
CA PRO A 44 -1.26 -14.30 -3.32
C PRO A 44 -1.74 -14.05 -1.88
N ALA A 45 -1.75 -15.06 -1.02
CA ALA A 45 -2.18 -14.93 0.37
C ALA A 45 -1.20 -14.12 1.22
N GLU A 46 0.11 -14.32 1.01
CA GLU A 46 1.15 -13.52 1.67
C GLU A 46 1.08 -12.07 1.24
N ILE A 47 0.87 -11.81 -0.06
CA ILE A 47 0.70 -10.46 -0.59
C ILE A 47 -0.51 -9.79 0.04
N LYS A 48 -1.66 -10.48 0.06
CA LYS A 48 -2.87 -9.94 0.69
C LYS A 48 -2.63 -9.58 2.16
N LYS A 49 -1.95 -10.45 2.90
CA LYS A 49 -1.61 -10.22 4.30
C LYS A 49 -0.71 -9.00 4.49
N ASP A 50 0.41 -8.94 3.78
CA ASP A 50 1.39 -7.85 3.89
C ASP A 50 0.74 -6.49 3.55
N PHE A 51 -0.07 -6.43 2.49
CA PHE A 51 -0.78 -5.21 2.10
C PHE A 51 -1.88 -4.82 3.07
N THR A 52 -2.65 -5.79 3.58
CA THR A 52 -3.71 -5.51 4.57
C THR A 52 -3.10 -4.92 5.84
N GLU A 53 -2.01 -5.51 6.34
CA GLU A 53 -1.32 -5.02 7.54
C GLU A 53 -0.75 -3.61 7.34
N MET A 54 -0.15 -3.34 6.17
CA MET A 54 0.38 -2.02 5.82
C MET A 54 -0.74 -0.98 5.69
N ASN A 55 -1.82 -1.30 4.97
CA ASN A 55 -2.97 -0.41 4.79
C ASN A 55 -3.65 -0.11 6.12
N ALA A 56 -3.80 -1.11 6.99
CA ALA A 56 -4.35 -0.92 8.33
C ALA A 56 -3.49 0.08 9.15
N TYR A 57 -2.17 -0.06 9.09
CA TYR A 57 -1.27 0.87 9.77
C TYR A 57 -1.35 2.29 9.18
N ALA A 58 -1.34 2.43 7.86
CA ALA A 58 -1.51 3.72 7.18
C ALA A 58 -2.84 4.41 7.55
N HIS A 59 -3.95 3.66 7.55
CA HIS A 59 -5.26 4.19 7.95
C HIS A 59 -5.30 4.57 9.43
N SER A 60 -4.59 3.85 10.31
CA SER A 60 -4.49 4.22 11.73
C SER A 60 -3.77 5.56 11.97
N LEU A 61 -3.03 6.05 10.96
CA LEU A 61 -2.38 7.36 10.93
C LEU A 61 -3.18 8.40 10.10
N ASP A 62 -4.41 8.10 9.71
CA ASP A 62 -5.29 8.92 8.86
C ASP A 62 -4.68 9.28 7.49
N PHE A 63 -3.94 8.36 6.87
CA PHE A 63 -3.55 8.50 5.47
C PHE A 63 -4.66 8.05 4.52
N GLU A 64 -4.82 8.77 3.41
CA GLU A 64 -5.51 8.24 2.23
C GLU A 64 -4.53 7.40 1.41
N VAL A 65 -4.84 6.13 1.16
CA VAL A 65 -3.97 5.23 0.36
C VAL A 65 -4.49 5.11 -1.07
N VAL A 66 -3.62 5.36 -2.05
CA VAL A 66 -3.86 5.10 -3.47
C VAL A 66 -2.91 4.00 -3.90
N LEU A 67 -3.47 2.86 -4.29
CA LEU A 67 -2.71 1.71 -4.74
C LEU A 67 -2.76 1.62 -6.27
N ASP A 68 -1.59 1.65 -6.89
CA ASP A 68 -1.42 1.35 -8.30
C ASP A 68 -1.14 -0.15 -8.46
N VAL A 69 -1.91 -0.80 -9.31
CA VAL A 69 -1.86 -2.25 -9.51
C VAL A 69 -1.89 -2.54 -11.00
N SER A 70 -0.87 -3.26 -11.48
CA SER A 70 -0.84 -3.61 -12.91
C SER A 70 -1.90 -4.67 -13.25
N PRO A 71 -2.49 -4.64 -14.47
CA PRO A 71 -3.46 -5.65 -14.92
C PRO A 71 -2.92 -7.09 -14.87
N ALA A 72 -1.60 -7.27 -15.04
CA ALA A 72 -0.98 -8.58 -14.93
C ALA A 72 -1.06 -9.14 -13.51
N VAL A 73 -0.97 -8.27 -12.49
CA VAL A 73 -1.13 -8.68 -11.09
C VAL A 73 -2.59 -9.03 -10.79
N PHE A 74 -3.55 -8.33 -11.38
CA PHE A 74 -4.98 -8.69 -11.24
C PHE A 74 -5.23 -10.15 -11.60
N ASN A 75 -4.73 -10.57 -12.77
CA ASN A 75 -4.86 -11.95 -13.24
C ASN A 75 -4.14 -12.96 -12.34
N LYS A 76 -2.95 -12.62 -11.83
CA LYS A 76 -2.18 -13.52 -10.95
C LYS A 76 -2.82 -13.73 -9.58
N LEU A 77 -3.45 -12.69 -9.05
CA LEU A 77 -4.14 -12.74 -7.76
C LEU A 77 -5.58 -13.25 -7.87
N GLY A 78 -6.09 -13.46 -9.09
CA GLY A 78 -7.48 -13.87 -9.32
C GLY A 78 -8.50 -12.79 -8.93
N ILE A 79 -8.11 -11.51 -8.98
CA ILE A 79 -8.96 -10.37 -8.62
C ILE A 79 -9.56 -9.72 -9.87
N SER A 80 -10.66 -9.00 -9.70
CA SER A 80 -11.46 -8.47 -10.81
C SER A 80 -11.70 -6.97 -10.69
N TYR A 81 -11.74 -6.26 -11.81
CA TYR A 81 -12.18 -4.86 -11.83
C TYR A 81 -13.65 -4.68 -11.42
N ASN A 82 -14.44 -5.74 -11.52
CA ASN A 82 -15.85 -5.76 -11.10
C ASN A 82 -16.03 -6.17 -9.62
N ASP A 83 -14.96 -6.63 -8.96
CA ASP A 83 -14.97 -7.04 -7.55
C ASP A 83 -13.67 -6.60 -6.86
N LEU A 84 -13.77 -5.46 -6.18
CA LEU A 84 -12.65 -4.84 -5.47
C LEU A 84 -12.57 -5.27 -3.99
N THR A 85 -13.33 -6.27 -3.54
CA THR A 85 -13.33 -6.74 -2.14
C THR A 85 -11.99 -7.29 -1.66
N PHE A 86 -11.05 -7.52 -2.57
CA PHE A 86 -9.68 -7.87 -2.23
C PHE A 86 -8.95 -6.74 -1.47
N PHE A 87 -9.23 -5.48 -1.83
CA PHE A 87 -8.58 -4.27 -1.30
C PHE A 87 -9.35 -3.72 -0.10
#